data_AF-A0A2E4SC56-F1
#
_entry.id   AF-A0A2E4SC56-F1
#
_cell.length_a   1.000
_cell.length_b   1.000
_cell.length_c   1.000
_cell.angle_alpha   90.00
_cell.angle_beta   90.00
_cell.angle_gamma   90.00
#
_symmetry.space_group_name_H-M   'P 1'
#
loop_
_entity.id
_entity.type
_entity.pdbx_description
1 polymer ?
#
loop_
_entity_poly.entity_id
_entity_poly.type
_entity_poly.pdbx_seq_one_letter_code
_entity_poly.pdbx_strand_id
1 'polypeptide(L)'
;MFRYIIFLVGFCISSFYYSQKITFRAVLNNKPLIFNSNTPFDGSYINVELFKLYVSNVEFTYKDGSSFKEKSSYHLIDLANSKDCELFISDAKKEIKQLSFDIGIDSATNYQGAKSGDLDPLKGMYWTWQSGYINFKIEGSSPLCSSSKNKFAFHIGGFQHPFNAIQHIVFDENSASDITVEIKLDDFFKSVQLD
;
A
#
# COMPACT_ATOMS: atom_id res chain seq x y z
N MET A 1 42.02 -48.37 28.91
CA MET A 1 41.42 -47.84 27.68
C MET A 1 40.16 -47.05 28.08
N PHE A 2 40.30 -45.77 28.41
CA PHE A 2 39.17 -44.90 28.78
C PHE A 2 38.66 -44.18 27.53
N ARG A 3 37.42 -44.45 27.12
CA ARG A 3 36.73 -43.75 26.02
C ARG A 3 36.01 -42.53 26.61
N TYR A 4 36.53 -41.34 26.32
CA TYR A 4 35.81 -40.09 26.57
C TYR A 4 34.70 -39.93 25.52
N ILE A 5 33.46 -39.82 25.95
CA ILE A 5 32.30 -39.46 25.12
C ILE A 5 32.10 -37.95 25.29
N ILE A 6 32.34 -37.19 24.23
CA ILE A 6 32.07 -35.76 24.19
C ILE A 6 30.58 -35.58 23.86
N PHE A 7 29.80 -35.09 24.82
CA PHE A 7 28.45 -34.59 24.56
C PHE A 7 28.54 -33.19 23.97
N LEU A 8 28.39 -33.07 22.65
CA LEU A 8 28.15 -31.79 21.99
C LEU A 8 26.68 -31.40 22.20
N VAL A 9 26.43 -30.53 23.18
CA VAL A 9 25.14 -29.86 23.33
C VAL A 9 25.10 -28.74 22.30
N GLY A 10 24.49 -29.01 21.15
CA GLY A 10 24.17 -28.00 20.14
C GLY A 10 23.07 -27.10 20.66
N PHE A 11 23.42 -25.90 21.10
CA PHE A 11 22.43 -24.87 21.43
C PHE A 11 21.91 -24.27 20.12
N CYS A 12 20.79 -24.78 19.61
CA CYS A 12 20.10 -24.15 18.49
C CYS A 12 19.39 -22.89 19.01
N ILE A 13 20.03 -21.74 18.88
CA ILE A 13 19.37 -20.45 19.11
C ILE A 13 18.42 -20.26 17.93
N SER A 14 17.16 -20.69 18.06
CA SER A 14 16.13 -20.26 17.13
C SER A 14 15.95 -18.75 17.32
N SER A 15 16.52 -17.97 16.42
CA SER A 15 16.19 -16.55 16.32
C SER A 15 14.71 -16.48 15.95
N PHE A 16 13.86 -16.08 16.88
CA PHE A 16 12.50 -15.71 16.51
C PHE A 16 12.62 -14.46 15.62
N TYR A 17 12.36 -14.63 14.32
CA TYR A 17 12.20 -13.50 13.41
C TYR A 17 10.86 -12.86 13.73
N TYR A 18 10.88 -11.64 14.28
CA TYR A 18 9.70 -10.81 14.34
C TYR A 18 9.52 -10.19 12.94
N SER A 19 8.42 -10.51 12.27
CA SER A 19 8.01 -9.82 11.05
C SER A 19 7.04 -8.71 11.44
N GLN A 20 7.34 -7.48 11.05
CA GLN A 20 6.37 -6.40 11.13
C GLN A 20 5.37 -6.55 9.99
N LYS A 21 4.08 -6.61 10.33
CA LYS A 21 3.02 -6.56 9.32
C LYS A 21 2.49 -5.14 9.17
N ILE A 22 2.37 -4.69 7.93
CA ILE A 22 1.61 -3.49 7.57
C ILE A 22 0.38 -3.96 6.81
N THR A 23 -0.81 -3.62 7.32
CA THR A 23 -2.09 -3.95 6.67
C THR A 23 -2.75 -2.69 6.16
N PHE A 24 -3.11 -2.67 4.88
CA PHE A 24 -3.84 -1.57 4.26
C PHE A 24 -5.35 -1.86 4.24
N ARG A 25 -6.16 -0.85 4.57
CA ARG A 25 -7.63 -0.96 4.56
C ARG A 25 -8.25 0.29 3.97
N ALA A 26 -9.17 0.12 3.03
CA ALA A 26 -10.05 1.20 2.60
C ALA A 26 -11.17 1.38 3.64
N VAL A 27 -11.43 2.63 4.03
CA VAL A 27 -12.53 2.98 4.93
C VAL A 27 -13.38 4.08 4.33
N LEU A 28 -14.68 4.00 4.57
CA LEU A 28 -15.66 5.03 4.21
C LEU A 28 -16.64 5.20 5.37
N ASN A 29 -16.94 6.44 5.76
CA ASN A 29 -17.70 6.76 6.98
C ASN A 29 -17.11 6.10 8.24
N ASN A 30 -15.78 6.06 8.34
CA ASN A 30 -15.02 5.39 9.42
C ASN A 30 -15.36 3.89 9.61
N LYS A 31 -15.83 3.20 8.57
CA LYS A 31 -16.05 1.76 8.57
C LYS A 31 -15.25 1.11 7.45
N PRO A 32 -14.78 -0.14 7.61
CA PRO A 32 -14.17 -0.89 6.52
C PRO A 32 -15.10 -0.92 5.31
N LEU A 33 -14.56 -0.55 4.15
CA LEU A 33 -15.28 -0.55 2.90
C LEU A 33 -15.63 -1.99 2.49
N ILE A 34 -16.88 -2.20 2.08
CA ILE A 34 -17.32 -3.47 1.49
C ILE A 34 -17.38 -3.28 -0.02
N PHE A 35 -16.46 -3.94 -0.74
CA PHE A 35 -16.42 -3.89 -2.20
C PHE A 35 -17.64 -4.57 -2.82
N ASN A 36 -18.04 -4.11 -4.00
CA ASN A 36 -19.21 -4.59 -4.74
C ASN A 36 -20.53 -4.48 -3.96
N SER A 37 -20.61 -3.50 -3.05
CA SER A 37 -21.78 -3.24 -2.21
C SER A 37 -22.05 -1.74 -2.11
N ASN A 38 -23.34 -1.37 -2.05
CA ASN A 38 -23.76 0.00 -1.89
C ASN A 38 -23.48 0.47 -0.45
N THR A 39 -22.53 1.38 -0.29
CA THR A 39 -22.24 2.05 0.98
C THR A 39 -22.86 3.45 0.97
N PRO A 40 -23.61 3.86 2.02
CA PRO A 40 -24.18 5.21 2.08
C PRO A 40 -23.11 6.29 1.92
N PHE A 41 -23.38 7.29 1.08
CA PHE A 41 -22.48 8.42 0.87
C PHE A 41 -23.27 9.63 0.35
N ASP A 42 -23.10 10.78 0.99
CA ASP A 42 -23.66 12.08 0.59
C ASP A 42 -25.14 12.06 0.16
N GLY A 43 -26.01 11.52 1.02
CA GLY A 43 -27.45 11.41 0.75
C GLY A 43 -27.83 10.34 -0.30
N SER A 44 -26.86 9.62 -0.83
CA SER A 44 -27.00 8.54 -1.81
C SER A 44 -26.16 7.33 -1.40
N TYR A 45 -25.64 6.59 -2.37
CA TYR A 45 -24.76 5.44 -2.16
C TYR A 45 -23.58 5.47 -3.13
N ILE A 46 -22.49 4.84 -2.73
CA ILE A 46 -21.34 4.55 -3.57
C ILE A 46 -21.02 3.06 -3.51
N ASN A 47 -20.77 2.47 -4.67
CA ASN A 47 -20.30 1.10 -4.82
C ASN A 47 -18.90 1.17 -5.41
N VAL A 48 -17.91 0.70 -4.65
CA VAL A 48 -16.52 0.58 -5.12
C VAL A 48 -16.30 -0.86 -5.55
N GLU A 49 -15.89 -1.03 -6.80
CA GLU A 49 -15.72 -2.34 -7.45
C GLU A 49 -14.23 -2.72 -7.52
N LEU A 50 -13.37 -1.72 -7.72
CA LEU A 50 -11.92 -1.89 -7.81
C LEU A 50 -11.23 -0.76 -7.05
N PHE A 51 -10.21 -1.11 -6.26
CA PHE A 51 -9.32 -0.12 -5.67
C PHE A 51 -7.90 -0.69 -5.52
N LYS A 52 -6.97 -0.14 -6.32
CA LYS A 52 -5.55 -0.51 -6.32
C LYS A 52 -4.67 0.71 -6.10
N LEU A 53 -3.54 0.53 -5.43
CA LEU A 53 -2.49 1.56 -5.35
C LEU A 53 -1.09 0.94 -5.31
N TYR A 54 -0.11 1.74 -5.67
CA TYR A 54 1.29 1.43 -5.41
C TYR A 54 1.73 1.98 -4.07
N VAL A 55 2.39 1.15 -3.28
CA VAL A 55 3.17 1.56 -2.10
C VAL A 55 4.64 1.36 -2.44
N SER A 56 5.47 2.39 -2.27
CA SER A 56 6.90 2.32 -2.54
C SER A 56 7.73 3.02 -1.48
N ASN A 57 9.06 2.89 -1.56
CA ASN A 57 10.01 3.56 -0.67
C ASN A 57 9.72 3.34 0.83
N VAL A 58 9.31 2.13 1.22
CA VAL A 58 9.00 1.81 2.61
C VAL A 58 10.25 1.91 3.48
N GLU A 59 10.15 2.71 4.54
CA GLU A 59 11.23 3.00 5.48
C GLU A 59 10.69 3.06 6.91
N PHE A 60 11.49 2.52 7.83
CA PHE A 60 11.27 2.62 9.27
C PHE A 60 12.40 3.40 9.92
N THR A 61 12.04 4.32 10.81
CA THR A 61 12.97 4.85 11.81
C THR A 61 12.65 4.20 13.15
N TYR A 62 13.67 3.71 13.84
CA TYR A 62 13.53 3.04 15.13
C TYR A 62 13.81 4.00 16.30
N LYS A 63 13.34 3.65 17.51
CA LYS A 63 13.55 4.48 18.70
C LYS A 63 15.02 4.61 19.12
N ASP A 64 15.88 3.67 18.74
CA ASP A 64 17.32 3.72 18.97
C ASP A 64 18.07 4.65 17.99
N GLY A 65 17.35 5.28 17.05
CA GLY A 65 17.90 6.19 16.05
C GLY A 65 18.41 5.51 14.78
N SER A 66 18.42 4.18 14.70
CA SER A 66 18.71 3.47 13.45
C SER A 66 17.51 3.52 12.50
N SER A 67 17.74 3.26 11.21
CA SER A 67 16.67 3.15 10.21
C SER A 67 16.83 1.89 9.36
N PHE A 68 15.70 1.45 8.79
CA PHE A 68 15.62 0.40 7.79
C PHE A 68 14.93 0.96 6.56
N LYS A 69 15.54 0.77 5.39
CA LYS A 69 14.93 1.11 4.10
C LYS A 69 14.85 -0.15 3.24
N GLU A 70 13.64 -0.47 2.79
CA GLU A 70 13.43 -1.61 1.92
C GLU A 70 14.07 -1.36 0.54
N LYS A 71 14.85 -2.33 0.06
CA LYS A 71 15.48 -2.25 -1.26
C LYS A 71 14.49 -2.67 -2.34
N SER A 72 14.44 -1.94 -3.45
CA SER A 72 13.50 -2.19 -4.55
C SER A 72 12.04 -2.26 -4.06
N SER A 73 11.68 -1.33 -3.18
CA SER A 73 10.39 -1.25 -2.50
C SER A 73 9.29 -0.80 -3.46
N TYR A 74 8.60 -1.75 -4.08
CA TYR A 74 7.45 -1.51 -4.94
C TYR A 74 6.43 -2.61 -4.72
N HIS A 75 5.27 -2.23 -4.19
CA HIS A 75 4.20 -3.16 -3.82
C HIS A 75 2.90 -2.73 -4.46
N LEU A 76 2.24 -3.65 -5.16
CA LEU A 76 0.88 -3.42 -5.65
C LEU A 76 -0.12 -3.89 -4.60
N ILE A 77 -0.84 -2.95 -4.00
CA ILE A 77 -1.90 -3.25 -3.04
C ILE A 77 -3.24 -3.26 -3.79
N ASP A 78 -3.91 -4.40 -3.81
CA ASP A 78 -5.30 -4.54 -4.28
C ASP A 78 -6.25 -4.63 -3.08
N LEU A 79 -6.89 -3.53 -2.74
CA LEU A 79 -7.72 -3.43 -1.54
C LEU A 79 -9.03 -4.23 -1.65
N ALA A 80 -9.44 -4.58 -2.87
CA ALA A 80 -10.57 -5.48 -3.08
C ALA A 80 -10.19 -6.94 -2.83
N ASN A 81 -8.89 -7.26 -2.84
CA ASN A 81 -8.36 -8.59 -2.58
C ASN A 81 -7.62 -8.66 -1.24
N SER A 82 -8.27 -9.22 -0.22
CA SER A 82 -7.73 -9.34 1.14
C SER A 82 -6.32 -9.94 1.28
N LYS A 83 -5.85 -10.74 0.30
CA LYS A 83 -4.51 -11.34 0.32
C LYS A 83 -3.39 -10.38 -0.08
N ASP A 84 -3.73 -9.32 -0.80
CA ASP A 84 -2.78 -8.36 -1.37
C ASP A 84 -2.68 -7.09 -0.50
N CYS A 85 -3.28 -7.11 0.70
CA CYS A 85 -3.36 -5.98 1.62
C CYS A 85 -2.26 -5.98 2.69
N GLU A 86 -1.34 -6.94 2.67
CA GLU A 86 -0.35 -7.14 3.73
C GLU A 86 1.08 -7.04 3.20
N LEU A 87 1.91 -6.22 3.85
CA LEU A 87 3.36 -6.18 3.65
C LEU A 87 4.04 -6.75 4.89
N PHE A 88 4.96 -7.69 4.67
CA PHE A 88 5.75 -8.31 5.71
C PHE A 88 7.19 -7.81 5.66
N ILE A 89 7.64 -7.18 6.74
CA ILE A 89 9.01 -6.66 6.84
C ILE A 89 9.77 -7.49 7.86
N SER A 90 10.71 -8.28 7.35
CA SER A 90 11.40 -9.36 8.06
C SER A 90 12.44 -8.90 9.10
N ASP A 91 12.72 -7.60 9.21
CA ASP A 91 13.82 -7.05 10.03
C ASP A 91 13.36 -6.14 11.18
N ALA A 92 12.09 -6.18 11.56
CA ALA A 92 11.57 -5.39 12.67
C ALA A 92 11.89 -6.04 14.03
N LYS A 93 13.17 -6.10 14.38
CA LYS A 93 13.62 -6.53 15.72
C LYS A 93 13.60 -5.40 16.75
N LYS A 94 13.20 -4.19 16.34
CA LYS A 94 13.35 -2.95 17.11
C LYS A 94 12.02 -2.21 17.16
N GLU A 95 11.80 -1.48 18.25
CA GLU A 95 10.63 -0.61 18.38
C GLU A 95 10.68 0.48 17.31
N ILE A 96 9.64 0.52 16.50
CA ILE A 96 9.47 1.54 15.47
C ILE A 96 9.14 2.86 16.20
N LYS A 97 9.72 3.94 15.68
CA LYS A 97 9.39 5.33 16.03
C LYS A 97 8.54 5.96 14.92
N GLN A 98 8.83 5.60 13.67
CA GLN A 98 8.18 6.17 12.51
C GLN A 98 8.15 5.17 11.35
N LEU A 99 7.02 5.09 10.66
CA LEU A 99 6.86 4.46 9.36
C LEU A 99 6.71 5.56 8.31
N SER A 100 7.46 5.46 7.21
CA SER A 100 7.25 6.28 6.02
C SER A 100 7.21 5.45 4.75
N PHE A 101 6.43 5.89 3.78
CA PHE A 101 6.37 5.30 2.44
C PHE A 101 5.74 6.29 1.47
N ASP A 102 5.84 5.99 0.18
CA ASP A 102 5.18 6.75 -0.86
C ASP A 102 3.96 6.00 -1.38
N ILE A 103 2.87 6.73 -1.65
CA ILE A 103 1.79 6.26 -2.52
C ILE A 103 2.14 6.68 -3.93
N GLY A 104 2.47 5.70 -4.78
CA GLY A 104 2.90 5.89 -6.15
C GLY A 104 4.32 5.43 -6.44
N ILE A 105 4.76 5.64 -7.68
CA ILE A 105 6.08 5.23 -8.19
C ILE A 105 6.91 6.45 -8.55
N ASP A 106 8.18 6.47 -8.12
CA ASP A 106 9.09 7.59 -8.33
C ASP A 106 9.41 7.87 -9.81
N SER A 107 9.87 9.09 -10.06
CA SER A 107 10.17 9.56 -11.41
C SER A 107 11.31 8.78 -12.08
N ALA A 108 12.35 8.39 -11.34
CA ALA A 108 13.48 7.67 -11.92
C ALA A 108 13.05 6.27 -12.38
N THR A 109 12.20 5.61 -11.60
CA THR A 109 11.60 4.32 -11.96
C THR A 109 10.66 4.45 -13.16
N ASN A 110 9.80 5.48 -13.20
CA ASN A 110 8.95 5.73 -14.36
C ASN A 110 9.78 5.97 -15.65
N TYR A 111 10.87 6.73 -15.59
CA TYR A 111 11.74 6.98 -16.76
C TYR A 111 12.45 5.71 -17.27
N GLN A 112 12.58 4.67 -16.45
CA GLN A 112 13.10 3.37 -16.89
C GLN A 112 12.05 2.54 -17.64
N GLY A 113 10.80 2.98 -17.67
CA GLY A 113 9.70 2.29 -18.33
C GLY A 113 9.15 1.11 -17.54
N ALA A 114 8.33 0.30 -18.21
CA ALA A 114 7.68 -0.87 -17.64
C ALA A 114 8.67 -1.90 -17.09
N LYS A 115 8.36 -2.46 -15.92
CA LYS A 115 9.11 -3.50 -15.22
C LYS A 115 8.25 -4.75 -15.03
N SER A 116 8.80 -5.78 -14.40
CA SER A 116 8.10 -7.01 -14.03
C SER A 116 7.65 -6.99 -12.56
N GLY A 117 7.05 -8.08 -12.09
CA GLY A 117 6.63 -8.23 -10.69
C GLY A 117 5.40 -7.39 -10.40
N ASP A 118 5.41 -6.62 -9.30
CA ASP A 118 4.30 -5.72 -8.96
C ASP A 118 4.14 -4.56 -9.93
N LEU A 119 5.22 -4.21 -10.61
CA LEU A 119 5.26 -3.18 -11.64
C LEU A 119 4.94 -3.71 -13.05
N ASP A 120 4.48 -4.96 -13.17
CA ASP A 120 4.08 -5.54 -14.46
C ASP A 120 2.84 -4.84 -15.03
N PRO A 121 2.92 -4.24 -16.25
CA PRO A 121 1.78 -3.60 -16.91
C PRO A 121 0.55 -4.51 -17.07
N LEU A 122 0.73 -5.83 -17.12
CA LEU A 122 -0.37 -6.80 -17.18
C LEU A 122 -1.28 -6.74 -15.95
N LYS A 123 -0.81 -6.17 -14.84
CA LYS A 123 -1.63 -5.91 -13.64
C LYS A 123 -2.58 -4.72 -13.80
N GLY A 124 -2.53 -4.03 -14.95
CA GLY A 124 -3.46 -2.95 -15.32
C GLY A 124 -3.15 -1.62 -14.67
N MET A 125 -1.94 -1.41 -14.15
CA MET A 125 -1.53 -0.22 -13.40
C MET A 125 -0.46 0.61 -14.12
N TYR A 126 -0.41 0.52 -15.45
CA TYR A 126 0.53 1.27 -16.30
C TYR A 126 -0.20 1.78 -17.55
N TRP A 127 -0.04 3.07 -17.86
CA TRP A 127 -0.54 3.67 -19.10
C TRP A 127 0.49 3.51 -20.21
N THR A 128 0.07 2.95 -21.34
CA THR A 128 0.96 2.75 -22.50
C THR A 128 1.10 4.03 -23.35
N TRP A 129 0.05 4.85 -23.45
CA TRP A 129 0.04 6.03 -24.34
C TRP A 129 0.92 7.19 -23.85
N GLN A 130 0.94 7.45 -22.54
CA GLN A 130 1.81 8.47 -21.92
C GLN A 130 2.96 7.85 -21.11
N SER A 131 3.09 6.52 -21.14
CA SER A 131 4.14 5.74 -20.47
C SER A 131 4.38 6.16 -19.02
N GLY A 132 3.57 5.63 -18.11
CA GLY A 132 3.71 5.91 -16.69
C GLY A 132 2.83 5.02 -15.83
N TYR A 133 3.27 4.82 -14.59
CA TYR A 133 2.52 4.08 -13.58
C TYR A 133 1.30 4.86 -13.10
N ILE A 134 0.21 4.13 -12.86
CA ILE A 134 -0.99 4.62 -12.20
C ILE A 134 -0.76 4.44 -10.70
N ASN A 135 -0.49 5.51 -9.98
CA ASN A 135 -0.21 5.47 -8.54
C ASN A 135 -1.41 4.98 -7.74
N PHE A 136 -2.62 5.39 -8.15
CA PHE A 136 -3.88 5.14 -7.46
C PHE A 136 -4.99 4.92 -8.50
N LYS A 137 -5.75 3.84 -8.35
CA LYS A 137 -6.85 3.48 -9.25
C LYS A 137 -8.07 3.06 -8.45
N ILE A 138 -9.18 3.77 -8.62
CA ILE A 138 -10.47 3.41 -8.03
C ILE A 138 -11.58 3.48 -9.07
N GLU A 139 -12.41 2.44 -9.12
CA GLU A 139 -13.53 2.33 -10.06
C GLU A 139 -14.77 1.82 -9.34
N GLY A 140 -15.94 2.22 -9.85
CA GLY A 140 -17.20 1.84 -9.24
C GLY A 140 -18.39 2.56 -9.84
N SER A 141 -19.48 2.63 -9.09
CA SER A 141 -20.69 3.34 -9.46
C SER A 141 -21.33 4.09 -8.29
N SER A 142 -22.01 5.19 -8.59
CA SER A 142 -22.84 5.93 -7.64
C SER A 142 -23.96 6.64 -8.39
N PRO A 143 -25.22 6.65 -7.91
CA PRO A 143 -26.28 7.46 -8.50
C PRO A 143 -25.98 8.96 -8.59
N LEU A 144 -24.95 9.44 -7.89
CA LEU A 144 -24.45 10.82 -8.02
C LEU A 144 -23.73 11.06 -9.36
N CYS A 145 -23.33 10.00 -10.08
CA CYS A 145 -22.64 10.10 -11.35
C CYS A 145 -23.54 10.35 -12.54
N SER A 146 -23.24 11.38 -13.33
CA SER A 146 -23.95 11.73 -14.57
C SER A 146 -23.58 10.84 -15.77
N SER A 147 -22.51 10.06 -15.65
CA SER A 147 -22.01 9.18 -16.70
C SER A 147 -22.97 8.01 -17.02
N SER A 148 -22.73 7.35 -18.15
CA SER A 148 -23.49 6.15 -18.51
C SER A 148 -23.39 5.08 -17.43
N LYS A 149 -24.56 4.55 -17.01
CA LYS A 149 -24.69 3.56 -15.93
C LYS A 149 -24.15 4.06 -14.58
N ASN A 150 -24.04 5.37 -14.37
CA ASN A 150 -23.65 5.96 -13.10
C ASN A 150 -22.26 5.50 -12.63
N LYS A 151 -21.32 5.31 -13.57
CA LYS A 151 -19.97 4.77 -13.33
C LYS A 151 -18.94 5.87 -13.08
N PHE A 152 -17.98 5.61 -12.21
CA PHE A 152 -16.78 6.45 -12.08
C PHE A 152 -15.51 5.62 -12.25
N ALA A 153 -14.46 6.27 -12.75
CA ALA A 153 -13.14 5.71 -12.86
C ALA A 153 -12.11 6.82 -12.62
N PHE A 154 -11.40 6.74 -11.50
CA PHE A 154 -10.35 7.69 -11.15
C PHE A 154 -9.01 6.96 -11.18
N HIS A 155 -8.20 7.29 -12.19
CA HIS A 155 -6.86 6.75 -12.37
C HIS A 155 -5.88 7.90 -12.20
N ILE A 156 -5.19 7.95 -11.08
CA ILE A 156 -4.29 9.03 -10.70
C ILE A 156 -2.86 8.52 -10.80
N GLY A 157 -2.05 9.27 -11.52
CA GLY A 157 -0.63 9.02 -11.72
C GLY A 157 0.01 10.27 -12.32
N GLY A 158 1.31 10.21 -12.55
CA GLY A 158 2.09 11.36 -12.95
C GLY A 158 3.33 11.49 -12.10
N PHE A 159 4.47 11.64 -12.78
CA PHE A 159 5.79 11.68 -12.14
C PHE A 159 6.64 12.85 -12.64
N GLN A 160 6.13 13.60 -13.62
CA GLN A 160 6.81 14.74 -14.24
C GLN A 160 6.32 16.04 -13.63
N HIS A 161 7.20 17.01 -13.43
CA HIS A 161 6.80 18.36 -13.04
C HIS A 161 5.99 19.03 -14.16
N PRO A 162 4.91 19.78 -13.86
CA PRO A 162 4.35 20.07 -12.54
C PRO A 162 3.33 19.04 -12.02
N PHE A 163 3.07 17.98 -12.78
CA PHE A 163 2.03 16.98 -12.52
C PHE A 163 2.55 15.74 -11.77
N ASN A 164 3.44 15.92 -10.80
CA ASN A 164 3.86 14.82 -9.94
C ASN A 164 2.74 14.52 -8.94
N ALA A 165 2.24 13.28 -8.95
CA ALA A 165 1.11 12.83 -8.14
C ALA A 165 1.51 11.81 -7.05
N ILE A 166 2.81 11.69 -6.74
CA ILE A 166 3.27 10.88 -5.61
C ILE A 166 2.92 11.57 -4.30
N GLN A 167 2.49 10.79 -3.31
CA GLN A 167 2.24 11.28 -1.96
C GLN A 167 3.21 10.63 -0.98
N HIS A 168 3.97 11.44 -0.24
CA HIS A 168 4.83 10.96 0.83
C HIS A 168 4.05 10.89 2.14
N ILE A 169 3.97 9.70 2.73
CA ILE A 169 3.19 9.42 3.93
C ILE A 169 4.14 9.10 5.08
N VAL A 170 3.87 9.69 6.24
CA VAL A 170 4.66 9.52 7.46
C VAL A 170 3.73 9.33 8.65
N PHE A 171 3.97 8.29 9.43
CA PHE A 171 3.26 7.98 10.67
C PHE A 171 4.25 7.89 11.82
N ASP A 172 4.05 8.67 12.88
CA ASP A 172 4.73 8.43 14.14
C ASP A 172 4.11 7.19 14.79
N GLU A 173 4.88 6.11 14.79
CA GLU A 173 4.48 4.83 15.35
C GLU A 173 5.20 4.66 16.67
N ASN A 174 4.47 4.50 17.77
CA ASN A 174 5.08 4.33 19.10
C ASN A 174 5.01 2.88 19.59
N SER A 175 4.63 1.95 18.71
CA SER A 175 4.46 0.53 19.03
C SER A 175 5.43 -0.40 18.30
N ALA A 176 5.57 -1.60 18.83
CA ALA A 176 6.30 -2.72 18.24
C ALA A 176 5.34 -3.76 17.61
N SER A 177 4.12 -3.35 17.27
CA SER A 177 3.04 -4.23 16.81
C SER A 177 2.65 -3.96 15.37
N ASP A 178 1.86 -4.88 14.78
CA ASP A 178 1.23 -4.75 13.46
C ASP A 178 0.62 -3.36 13.25
N ILE A 179 0.95 -2.74 12.11
CA ILE A 179 0.50 -1.40 11.73
C ILE A 179 -0.69 -1.56 10.78
N THR A 180 -1.78 -0.84 11.05
CA THR A 180 -2.90 -0.73 10.10
C THR A 180 -2.94 0.66 9.51
N VAL A 181 -2.79 0.75 8.19
CA VAL A 181 -2.95 1.99 7.41
C VAL A 181 -4.38 2.04 6.88
N GLU A 182 -5.18 2.97 7.41
CA GLU A 182 -6.53 3.24 6.93
C GLU A 182 -6.54 4.33 5.87
N ILE A 183 -7.00 4.00 4.67
CA ILE A 183 -7.17 4.94 3.56
C ILE A 183 -8.62 5.42 3.60
N LYS A 184 -8.79 6.66 4.08
CA LYS A 184 -10.10 7.32 4.22
C LYS A 184 -10.56 7.86 2.88
N LEU A 185 -11.64 7.30 2.36
CA LEU A 185 -12.20 7.70 1.06
C LEU A 185 -13.21 8.85 1.15
N ASP A 186 -13.62 9.23 2.35
CA ASP A 186 -14.58 10.31 2.58
C ASP A 186 -14.13 11.63 1.94
N ASP A 187 -12.90 12.06 2.22
CA ASP A 187 -12.37 13.33 1.71
C ASP A 187 -12.07 13.25 0.22
N PHE A 188 -11.61 12.09 -0.26
CA PHE A 188 -11.42 11.83 -1.68
C PHE A 188 -12.73 12.03 -2.45
N PHE A 189 -13.79 11.32 -2.09
CA PHE A 189 -15.07 11.39 -2.79
C PHE A 189 -15.79 12.74 -2.63
N LYS A 190 -15.53 13.49 -1.56
CA LYS A 190 -16.01 14.87 -1.41
C LYS A 190 -15.23 15.86 -2.29
N SER A 191 -13.96 15.58 -2.57
CA SER A 191 -13.09 16.45 -3.36
C SER A 191 -13.25 16.26 -4.87
N VAL A 192 -13.66 15.07 -5.31
CA VAL A 192 -13.91 14.79 -6.73
C VAL A 192 -15.37 15.08 -7.05
N GLN A 193 -15.59 15.72 -8.19
CA GLN A 193 -16.92 15.85 -8.77
C GLN A 193 -17.32 14.47 -9.29
N LEU A 194 -18.35 13.88 -8.66
CA LEU A 194 -18.98 12.68 -9.19
C LEU A 194 -19.97 13.03 -10.31
N ASP A 195 -20.41 14.29 -10.40
CA ASP A 195 -21.38 14.85 -11.35
C ASP A 195 -20.78 15.30 -12.70
#